data_AF-A0A645HIY7-F1
#
_entry.id   AF-A0A645HIY7-F1
#
_cell.length_a   1.000
_cell.length_b   1.000
_cell.length_c   1.000
_cell.angle_alpha   90.00
_cell.angle_beta   90.00
_cell.angle_gamma   90.00
#
_symmetry.space_group_name_H-M   'P 1'
#
loop_
_entity.id
_entity.type
_entity.pdbx_description
1 polymer ?
#
loop_
_entity_poly.entity_id
_entity_poly.type
_entity_poly.pdbx_seq_one_letter_code
_entity_poly.pdbx_strand_id
1 'polypeptide(L)'
;MDVAGKMTAAEQAAAFMAYVDGDSYLSARKGQYAERFGVVNPWRNRWDAKILQDIFTNFGTDRRYTLQLSLDIVNAGNLLNKDWGAATRSGLANQYDVIMPLTYKGVNAGGAPTYTLNAKDIADFQNKNRQVKQLTTGSTWGMLFGVRLMF
;
A
#
# COMPACT_ATOMS: atom_id res chain seq x y z
N MET A 1 17.99 -11.10 -27.03
CA MET A 1 17.35 -11.20 -25.71
C MET A 1 17.39 -9.83 -25.08
N ASP A 2 16.31 -9.34 -24.47
CA ASP A 2 16.31 -8.02 -23.83
C ASP A 2 16.05 -8.18 -22.33
N VAL A 3 16.68 -7.30 -21.54
CA VAL A 3 16.98 -7.46 -20.10
C VAL A 3 17.76 -8.76 -19.83
N ALA A 4 19.09 -8.67 -19.98
CA ALA A 4 20.08 -9.63 -19.44
C ALA A 4 19.84 -11.13 -19.78
N GLY A 5 19.24 -11.44 -20.93
CA GLY A 5 19.11 -12.83 -21.38
C GLY A 5 18.00 -13.66 -20.73
N LYS A 6 17.11 -13.03 -19.94
CA LYS A 6 16.14 -13.77 -19.10
C LYS A 6 14.71 -13.81 -19.62
N MET A 7 14.37 -13.00 -20.62
CA MET A 7 13.01 -12.93 -21.18
C MET A 7 13.06 -12.63 -22.67
N THR A 8 12.31 -13.39 -23.47
CA THR A 8 12.05 -13.08 -24.88
C THR A 8 10.94 -12.04 -25.01
N ALA A 9 10.89 -11.34 -26.15
CA ALA A 9 9.82 -10.37 -26.42
C ALA A 9 8.42 -11.02 -26.42
N ALA A 10 8.33 -12.26 -26.91
CA ALA A 10 7.08 -13.03 -26.93
C ALA A 10 6.61 -13.37 -25.50
N GLU A 11 7.50 -13.80 -24.61
CA GLU A 11 7.17 -14.07 -23.21
C GLU A 11 6.73 -12.80 -22.47
N GLN A 12 7.40 -11.66 -22.73
CA GLN A 12 7.01 -10.38 -22.16
C GLN A 12 5.59 -9.96 -22.60
N ALA A 13 5.30 -10.09 -23.90
CA ALA A 13 3.98 -9.78 -24.45
C ALA A 13 2.90 -10.69 -23.85
N ALA A 14 3.15 -12.00 -23.77
CA ALA A 14 2.22 -12.96 -23.17
C ALA A 14 1.95 -12.66 -21.70
N ALA A 15 2.98 -12.37 -20.90
CA ALA A 15 2.82 -12.04 -19.48
C ALA A 15 2.09 -10.70 -19.27
N PHE A 16 2.33 -9.71 -20.13
CA PHE A 16 1.58 -8.45 -20.10
C PHE A 16 0.10 -8.68 -20.44
N MET A 17 -0.20 -9.46 -21.47
CA MET A 17 -1.59 -9.74 -21.85
C MET A 17 -2.31 -10.55 -20.76
N ALA A 18 -1.63 -11.50 -20.10
CA ALA A 18 -2.19 -12.19 -18.95
C ALA A 18 -2.53 -11.23 -17.78
N TYR A 19 -1.71 -10.19 -17.54
CA TYR A 19 -2.01 -9.13 -16.59
C TYR A 19 -3.26 -8.33 -16.98
N VAL A 20 -3.39 -7.95 -18.26
CA VAL A 20 -4.56 -7.22 -18.77
C VAL A 20 -5.82 -8.06 -18.71
N ASP A 21 -5.75 -9.33 -19.11
CA ASP A 21 -6.90 -10.23 -19.16
C ASP A 21 -7.36 -10.68 -17.76
N GLY A 22 -6.43 -10.75 -16.80
CA GLY A 22 -6.72 -11.11 -15.40
C GLY A 22 -7.42 -10.00 -14.59
N ASP A 23 -7.43 -8.76 -15.08
CA ASP A 23 -8.10 -7.64 -14.44
C ASP A 23 -9.38 -7.27 -15.19
N SER A 24 -10.53 -7.35 -14.52
CA SER A 24 -11.84 -7.10 -15.15
C SER A 24 -11.98 -5.70 -15.76
N TYR A 25 -11.34 -4.68 -15.16
CA TYR A 25 -11.41 -3.31 -15.65
C TYR A 25 -10.50 -3.12 -16.88
N LEU A 26 -9.28 -3.67 -16.86
CA LEU A 26 -8.35 -3.60 -17.98
C LEU A 26 -8.84 -4.43 -19.17
N SER A 27 -9.32 -5.64 -18.92
CA SER A 27 -9.85 -6.55 -19.94
C SER A 27 -11.02 -5.92 -20.71
N ALA A 28 -11.94 -5.24 -20.00
CA ALA A 28 -13.07 -4.52 -20.60
C ALA A 28 -12.64 -3.28 -21.43
N ARG A 29 -11.41 -2.78 -21.24
CA ARG A 29 -10.88 -1.58 -21.91
C ARG A 29 -9.76 -1.89 -22.90
N LYS A 30 -9.60 -3.14 -23.33
CA LYS A 30 -8.66 -3.49 -24.40
C LYS A 30 -8.95 -2.70 -25.67
N GLY A 31 -7.92 -2.07 -26.23
CA GLY A 31 -8.04 -1.16 -27.39
C GLY A 31 -8.57 0.24 -27.05
N GLN A 32 -8.82 0.54 -25.77
CA GLN A 32 -9.25 1.85 -25.28
C GLN A 32 -8.23 2.40 -24.28
N TYR A 33 -8.43 3.65 -23.87
CA TYR A 33 -7.64 4.25 -22.79
C TYR A 33 -8.14 3.79 -21.42
N ALA A 34 -7.21 3.46 -20.53
CA ALA A 34 -7.52 3.33 -19.11
C ALA A 34 -7.80 4.73 -18.53
N GLU A 35 -8.96 4.90 -17.92
CA GLU A 35 -9.35 6.16 -17.28
C GLU A 35 -8.53 6.42 -16.01
N ARG A 36 -8.29 7.70 -15.75
CA ARG A 36 -7.68 8.16 -14.49
C ARG A 36 -8.69 7.95 -13.36
N PHE A 37 -8.30 7.20 -12.33
CA PHE A 37 -9.18 6.80 -11.22
C PHE A 37 -10.42 5.99 -11.65
N GLY A 38 -10.37 5.29 -12.79
CA GLY A 38 -11.50 4.46 -13.26
C GLY A 38 -11.80 3.23 -12.40
N VAL A 39 -10.93 2.94 -11.42
CA VAL A 39 -11.13 1.94 -10.37
C VAL A 39 -10.83 2.59 -9.03
N VAL A 40 -11.65 2.28 -8.02
CA VAL A 40 -11.48 2.72 -6.64
C VAL A 40 -10.93 1.58 -5.78
N ASN A 41 -10.08 1.93 -4.82
CA ASN A 41 -9.58 0.96 -3.85
C ASN A 41 -10.74 0.37 -3.02
N PRO A 42 -10.63 -0.89 -2.56
CA PRO A 42 -11.62 -1.49 -1.69
C PRO A 42 -11.75 -0.71 -0.37
N TRP A 43 -12.92 -0.81 0.24
CA TRP A 43 -13.18 -0.23 1.55
C TRP A 43 -12.22 -0.78 2.61
N ARG A 44 -11.64 0.12 3.43
CA ARG A 44 -10.71 -0.22 4.51
C ARG A 44 -11.23 0.26 5.85
N ASN A 45 -11.45 -0.67 6.78
CA ASN A 45 -11.80 -0.35 8.16
C ASN A 45 -10.55 -0.15 9.00
N ARG A 46 -10.41 1.03 9.62
CA ARG A 46 -9.36 1.31 10.59
C ARG A 46 -10.00 1.84 11.87
N TRP A 47 -9.61 1.26 12.99
CA TRP A 47 -10.15 1.56 14.30
C TRP A 47 -9.00 2.03 15.19
N ASP A 48 -9.15 3.20 15.79
CA ASP A 48 -8.21 3.75 16.76
C ASP A 48 -8.88 3.71 18.14
N ALA A 49 -8.12 3.45 19.21
CA ALA A 49 -8.63 3.30 20.56
C ALA A 49 -7.84 4.15 21.55
N LYS A 50 -8.53 4.82 22.47
CA LYS A 50 -7.91 5.61 23.52
C LYS A 50 -8.47 5.25 24.88
N ILE A 51 -7.57 5.00 25.83
CA ILE A 51 -7.89 4.65 27.22
C ILE A 51 -7.31 5.75 28.10
N LEU A 52 -8.13 6.26 29.02
CA LEU A 52 -7.74 7.26 30.01
C LEU A 52 -8.10 6.73 31.40
N GLN A 53 -7.17 6.84 32.34
CA GLN A 53 -7.39 6.45 33.72
C GLN A 53 -6.81 7.47 34.68
N ASP A 54 -7.67 8.03 35.53
CA ASP A 54 -7.26 8.86 36.66
C ASP A 54 -6.81 7.94 37.81
N ILE A 55 -5.54 8.01 38.18
CA ILE A 55 -4.97 7.15 39.24
C ILE A 55 -4.96 7.85 40.59
N PHE A 56 -4.76 9.17 40.61
CA PHE A 56 -4.89 9.98 41.80
C PHE A 56 -5.76 11.18 41.49
N THR A 57 -6.76 11.48 42.31
CA THR A 57 -7.69 12.58 42.06
C THR A 57 -7.68 13.66 43.14
N ASN A 58 -6.91 13.49 44.22
CA ASN A 58 -6.83 14.46 45.31
C ASN A 58 -5.52 14.32 46.10
N PHE A 59 -4.39 14.33 45.40
CA PHE A 59 -3.08 14.46 46.06
C PHE A 59 -2.72 15.94 46.09
N GLY A 60 -2.27 16.46 47.23
CA GLY A 60 -2.03 17.89 47.48
C GLY A 60 -2.69 18.38 48.77
N THR A 61 -2.06 19.31 49.47
CA THR A 61 -2.54 19.86 50.76
C THR A 61 -3.49 21.04 50.57
N ASP A 62 -3.16 21.98 49.69
CA ASP A 62 -3.90 23.24 49.52
C ASP A 62 -4.74 23.29 48.23
N ARG A 63 -4.49 22.33 47.32
CA ARG A 63 -5.14 22.25 46.00
C ARG A 63 -5.29 20.79 45.56
N ARG A 64 -6.42 20.48 44.95
CA ARG A 64 -6.71 19.16 44.37
C ARG A 64 -5.93 18.98 43.07
N TYR A 65 -4.97 18.05 43.04
CA TYR A 65 -4.34 17.61 41.81
C TYR A 65 -4.89 16.25 41.35
N THR A 66 -4.97 16.05 40.04
CA THR A 66 -5.31 14.75 39.43
C THR A 66 -4.20 14.28 38.48
N LEU A 67 -3.79 13.02 38.60
CA LEU A 67 -2.82 12.35 37.75
C LEU A 67 -3.56 11.36 36.86
N GLN A 68 -3.53 11.62 35.56
CA GLN A 68 -4.16 10.79 34.55
C GLN A 68 -3.09 10.08 33.72
N LEU A 69 -3.24 8.77 33.56
CA LEU A 69 -2.54 8.00 32.54
C LEU A 69 -3.39 7.91 31.28
N SER A 70 -2.73 7.91 30.13
CA SER A 70 -3.35 7.76 28.84
C SER A 70 -2.60 6.73 27.99
N LEU A 71 -3.38 5.95 27.23
CA LEU A 71 -2.88 5.02 26.23
C LEU A 71 -3.66 5.25 24.94
N ASP A 72 -2.93 5.67 23.90
CA ASP A 72 -3.46 5.91 22.57
C ASP A 72 -2.96 4.80 21.63
N ILE A 73 -3.87 4.03 21.06
CA ILE A 73 -3.58 2.90 20.16
C ILE A 73 -4.12 3.26 18.78
N VAL A 74 -3.22 3.60 17.88
CA VAL A 74 -3.57 3.81 16.47
C VAL A 74 -3.61 2.48 15.75
N ASN A 75 -4.65 2.28 14.94
CA ASN A 75 -4.93 1.06 14.21
C ASN A 75 -4.99 -0.19 15.13
N ALA A 76 -5.80 -0.12 16.18
CA ALA A 76 -6.01 -1.18 17.17
C ALA A 76 -6.49 -2.50 16.54
N GLY A 77 -7.24 -2.44 15.41
CA GLY A 77 -7.59 -3.64 14.64
C GLY A 77 -6.35 -4.38 14.13
N ASN A 78 -5.32 -3.65 13.67
CA ASN A 78 -4.06 -4.22 13.19
C ASN A 78 -3.21 -4.83 14.31
N LEU A 79 -3.31 -4.30 15.53
CA LEU A 79 -2.68 -4.87 16.72
C LEU A 79 -3.25 -6.27 17.02
N LEU A 80 -4.55 -6.46 16.85
CA LEU A 80 -5.23 -7.74 17.08
C LEU A 80 -5.04 -8.73 15.91
N ASN A 81 -5.06 -8.22 14.67
CA ASN A 81 -4.86 -9.03 13.47
C ASN A 81 -4.09 -8.23 12.40
N LYS A 82 -2.93 -8.75 11.99
CA LYS A 82 -2.06 -8.13 10.97
C LYS A 82 -2.74 -7.81 9.64
N ASP A 83 -3.86 -8.45 9.33
CA ASP A 83 -4.63 -8.29 8.08
C ASP A 83 -5.73 -7.23 8.19
N TRP A 84 -6.07 -6.78 9.41
CA TRP A 84 -7.08 -5.75 9.63
C TRP A 84 -6.46 -4.35 9.62
N GLY A 85 -7.17 -3.39 9.03
CA GLY A 85 -6.73 -1.99 8.93
C GLY A 85 -5.47 -1.75 8.11
N ALA A 86 -4.90 -2.79 7.50
CA ALA A 86 -3.70 -2.69 6.68
C ALA A 86 -4.01 -2.03 5.34
N ALA A 87 -3.21 -1.04 4.95
CA ALA A 87 -3.21 -0.51 3.59
C ALA A 87 -2.54 -1.49 2.63
N THR A 88 -3.10 -1.65 1.44
CA THR A 88 -2.48 -2.42 0.35
C THR A 88 -2.24 -1.52 -0.85
N ARG A 89 -1.21 -1.86 -1.61
CA ARG A 89 -0.88 -1.23 -2.90
C ARG A 89 -0.50 -2.29 -3.91
N SER A 90 -0.55 -1.97 -5.20
CA SER A 90 -0.04 -2.87 -6.23
C SER A 90 1.48 -2.99 -6.14
N GLY A 91 2.02 -4.21 -6.24
CA GLY A 91 3.47 -4.43 -6.31
C GLY A 91 4.11 -3.87 -7.58
N LEU A 92 3.32 -3.54 -8.59
CA LEU A 92 3.74 -2.87 -9.83
C LEU A 92 3.68 -1.33 -9.72
N ALA A 93 3.26 -0.80 -8.58
CA ALA A 93 3.18 0.65 -8.38
C ALA A 93 4.53 1.27 -8.00
N ASN A 94 4.76 2.49 -8.46
CA ASN A 94 5.91 3.30 -8.02
C ASN A 94 5.70 3.89 -6.62
N GLN A 95 6.59 4.79 -6.19
CA GLN A 95 6.51 5.47 -4.89
C GLN A 95 5.31 6.43 -4.75
N TYR A 96 4.64 6.76 -5.86
CA TYR A 96 3.46 7.64 -5.91
C TYR A 96 2.16 6.85 -6.19
N ASP A 97 2.18 5.53 -5.96
CA ASP A 97 1.06 4.60 -6.20
C ASP A 97 0.54 4.57 -7.65
N VAL A 98 1.36 4.99 -8.62
CA VAL A 98 1.06 4.85 -10.05
C VAL A 98 1.49 3.45 -10.50
N ILE A 99 0.54 2.66 -10.98
CA ILE A 99 0.79 1.31 -11.49
C ILE A 99 1.50 1.38 -12.84
N MET A 100 2.72 0.84 -12.92
CA MET A 100 3.55 0.87 -14.12
C MET A 100 3.98 -0.56 -14.48
N PRO A 101 3.16 -1.32 -15.23
CA PRO A 101 3.50 -2.68 -15.65
C PRO A 101 4.61 -2.72 -16.71
N LEU A 102 4.84 -1.60 -17.41
CA LEU A 102 5.80 -1.46 -18.49
C LEU A 102 6.80 -0.32 -18.21
N THR A 103 8.01 -0.50 -18.70
CA THR A 103 9.10 0.49 -18.66
C THR A 103 9.51 0.83 -20.10
N TYR A 104 9.50 2.12 -20.42
CA TYR A 104 9.95 2.63 -21.71
C TYR A 104 11.46 2.42 -21.89
N LYS A 105 11.88 1.99 -23.09
CA LYS A 105 13.27 1.68 -23.43
C LYS A 105 13.84 2.53 -24.56
N GLY A 106 13.07 3.45 -25.11
CA GLY A 106 13.50 4.31 -26.21
C GLY A 106 12.67 4.05 -27.46
N VAL A 107 13.21 4.42 -28.61
CA VAL A 107 12.62 4.15 -29.92
C VAL A 107 13.49 3.15 -30.68
N ASN A 108 12.85 2.27 -31.45
CA ASN A 108 13.56 1.40 -32.38
C ASN A 108 14.00 2.17 -33.64
N ALA A 109 14.72 1.50 -34.53
CA ALA A 109 15.19 2.08 -35.80
C ALA A 109 14.05 2.59 -36.71
N GLY A 110 12.81 2.11 -36.51
CA GLY A 110 11.62 2.58 -37.21
C GLY A 110 10.89 3.73 -36.51
N GLY A 111 11.46 4.31 -35.45
CA GLY A 111 10.86 5.40 -34.69
C GLY A 111 9.72 4.98 -33.74
N ALA A 112 9.41 3.67 -33.64
CA ALA A 112 8.37 3.19 -32.76
C ALA A 112 8.91 3.03 -31.31
N PRO A 113 8.14 3.45 -30.29
CA PRO A 113 8.55 3.30 -28.90
C PRO A 113 8.64 1.83 -28.51
N THR A 114 9.69 1.49 -27.76
CA THR A 114 9.92 0.15 -27.22
C THR A 114 9.65 0.14 -25.73
N TYR A 115 9.04 -0.95 -25.27
CA TYR A 115 8.71 -1.18 -23.88
C TYR A 115 9.19 -2.55 -23.45
N THR A 116 9.49 -2.67 -22.16
CA THR A 116 9.79 -3.94 -21.50
C THR A 116 8.93 -4.05 -20.26
N LEU A 117 8.69 -5.27 -19.78
CA LEU A 117 8.04 -5.46 -18.48
C LEU A 117 8.84 -4.76 -17.37
N ASN A 118 8.14 -4.14 -16.42
CA ASN A 118 8.76 -3.48 -15.27
C ASN A 118 9.18 -4.50 -14.18
N ALA A 119 9.98 -5.48 -14.60
CA ALA A 119 10.42 -6.62 -13.80
C ALA A 119 11.79 -7.13 -14.26
N LYS A 120 12.45 -7.91 -13.39
CA LYS A 120 13.75 -8.53 -13.69
C LYS A 120 13.63 -9.79 -14.55
N ASP A 121 12.53 -10.53 -14.37
CA ASP A 121 12.16 -11.75 -15.09
C ASP A 121 10.63 -11.97 -14.98
N ILE A 122 10.11 -13.03 -15.61
CA ILE A 122 8.66 -13.33 -15.59
C ILE A 122 8.18 -13.63 -14.16
N ALA A 123 8.99 -14.31 -13.34
CA ALA A 123 8.62 -14.64 -11.97
C ALA A 123 8.54 -13.39 -11.09
N ASP A 124 9.46 -12.43 -11.24
CA ASP A 124 9.41 -11.12 -10.59
C ASP A 124 8.17 -10.34 -11.00
N PHE A 125 7.79 -10.37 -12.28
CA PHE A 125 6.56 -9.72 -12.75
C PHE A 125 5.31 -10.32 -12.08
N GLN A 126 5.19 -11.65 -12.06
CA GLN A 126 4.07 -12.33 -11.40
C GLN A 126 4.03 -12.06 -9.89
N ASN A 127 5.20 -12.02 -9.24
CA ASN A 127 5.31 -11.67 -7.81
C ASN A 127 4.92 -10.23 -7.50
N LYS A 128 5.11 -9.30 -8.45
CA LYS A 128 4.66 -7.90 -8.33
C LYS A 128 3.20 -7.72 -8.73
N ASN A 129 2.66 -8.61 -9.56
CA ASN A 129 1.25 -8.61 -9.98
C ASN A 129 0.31 -9.11 -8.87
N ARG A 130 0.41 -8.49 -7.69
CA ARG A 130 -0.47 -8.73 -6.55
C ARG A 130 -0.53 -7.49 -5.68
N GLN A 131 -1.60 -7.41 -4.90
CA GLN A 131 -1.69 -6.43 -3.81
C GLN A 131 -0.69 -6.84 -2.72
N VAL A 132 0.15 -5.90 -2.32
CA VAL A 132 1.12 -6.04 -1.23
C VAL A 132 0.77 -5.09 -0.10
N LYS A 133 1.01 -5.51 1.15
CA LYS A 133 0.80 -4.65 2.31
C LYS A 133 1.81 -3.51 2.30
N GLN A 134 1.33 -2.31 2.58
CA GLN A 134 2.18 -1.15 2.78
C GLN A 134 2.65 -1.13 4.24
N LEU A 135 3.95 -1.25 4.47
CA LEU A 135 4.55 -1.29 5.80
C LEU A 135 4.99 0.11 6.23
N THR A 136 4.00 0.96 6.54
CA THR A 136 4.20 2.34 6.99
C THR A 136 3.48 2.58 8.31
N THR A 137 3.86 3.63 9.03
CA THR A 137 3.19 4.06 10.27
C THR A 137 1.70 4.35 10.10
N GLY A 138 1.27 4.68 8.88
CA GLY A 138 -0.15 4.86 8.56
C GLY A 138 -0.94 3.56 8.34
N SER A 139 -0.26 2.42 8.23
CA SER A 139 -0.81 1.11 7.90
C SER A 139 -0.62 0.07 9.01
N THR A 140 0.44 0.21 9.80
CA THR A 140 0.69 -0.64 10.98
C THR A 140 0.07 -0.04 12.23
N TRP A 141 -0.04 -0.84 13.29
CA TRP A 141 -0.40 -0.34 14.61
C TRP A 141 0.73 0.45 15.26
N GLY A 142 0.37 1.33 16.19
CA GLY A 142 1.30 2.09 17.02
C GLY A 142 0.65 2.46 18.35
N MET A 143 1.47 2.71 19.37
CA MET A 143 1.00 3.05 20.71
C MET A 143 1.74 4.25 21.28
N LEU A 144 1.01 5.14 21.94
CA LEU A 144 1.55 6.27 22.68
C LEU A 144 1.07 6.22 24.13
N PHE A 145 2.03 6.26 25.06
CA PHE A 145 1.76 6.42 26.48
C PHE A 145 1.90 7.89 26.86
N GLY A 146 0.95 8.40 27.65
CA GLY A 146 0.96 9.79 28.10
C GLY A 146 0.61 9.90 29.58
N VAL A 147 1.17 10.91 30.22
CA VAL A 147 0.88 11.30 31.60
C VAL A 147 0.39 12.74 31.59
N ARG A 148 -0.72 13.02 32.28
CA ARG A 148 -1.27 14.37 32.41
C ARG A 148 -1.49 14.71 33.88
N LEU A 149 -0.94 15.85 34.31
CA LEU A 149 -1.26 16.49 35.57
C LEU A 149 -2.36 17.52 35.36
N MET A 150 -3.40 17.48 36.18
CA MET A 150 -4.52 18.43 36.17
C MET A 150 -4.55 19.18 37.52
N PHE A 151 -4.76 20.49 37.46
CA PHE A 151 -4.73 21.44 38.57
C PHE A 151 -6.07 22.17 38.74
#